data_AF-A0A6A7L2K4-F1
#
_entry.id   AF-A0A6A7L2K4-F1
#
_cell.length_a   1.000
_cell.length_b   1.000
_cell.length_c   1.000
_cell.angle_alpha   90.00
_cell.angle_beta   90.00
_cell.angle_gamma   90.00
#
_symmetry.space_group_name_H-M   'P 1'
#
loop_
_entity.id
_entity.type
_entity.pdbx_description
1 polymer ?
#
loop_
_entity_poly.entity_id
_entity_poly.type
_entity_poly.pdbx_seq_one_letter_code
_entity_poly.pdbx_strand_id
1 'polypeptide(L)'
;MLANLESVEKLDDYWVRQFLKDALLVVPDSAIELFKNRLQRVEGTDNWSYSPLTKPYKENDSLGLLKVADSARHLRSLLDWALERANASTTLHRFGEVVVALCGKYDQAFLDRLVHWMAGGSDRHARVVAAVLREAHSEIVFDYPHFVGSVLTAAHAIGRDAVERISSSLHIATCSGVRSATPGEPFPEDVRLEKHASEMLSTLSRWDPAYDLYAGLLRSAKSGIEWQRREKEAMDAEDEE
;
A
#
# COMPACT_ATOMS: atom_id res chain seq x y z
N MET A 1 23.78 2.03 19.54
CA MET A 1 22.87 3.18 19.36
C MET A 1 21.54 2.78 18.72
N LEU A 2 21.52 2.08 17.57
CA LEU A 2 20.27 1.64 16.93
C LEU A 2 19.36 0.83 17.86
N ALA A 3 19.91 -0.11 18.63
CA ALA A 3 19.13 -0.92 19.58
C ALA A 3 18.35 -0.09 20.62
N ASN A 4 18.84 1.11 20.99
CA ASN A 4 18.12 1.98 21.93
C ASN A 4 16.81 2.53 21.33
N LEU A 5 16.69 2.53 20.00
CA LEU A 5 15.48 2.94 19.30
C LEU A 5 14.43 1.84 19.27
N GLU A 6 14.70 0.61 19.70
CA GLU A 6 13.72 -0.48 19.67
C GLU A 6 12.55 -0.25 20.64
N SER A 7 12.82 0.34 21.81
CA SER A 7 11.82 0.59 22.85
C SER A 7 11.07 1.91 22.68
N VAL A 8 11.55 2.81 21.82
CA VAL A 8 10.93 4.12 21.58
C VAL A 8 9.56 3.94 20.93
N GLU A 9 8.54 4.61 21.45
CA GLU A 9 7.15 4.42 21.02
C GLU A 9 6.91 4.83 19.56
N LYS A 10 7.45 5.99 19.14
CA LYS A 10 7.34 6.53 17.79
C LYS A 10 8.68 7.06 17.29
N LEU A 11 8.95 6.87 16.01
CA LEU A 11 10.18 7.33 15.34
C LEU A 11 9.92 8.54 14.42
N ASP A 12 8.96 9.40 14.80
CA ASP A 12 8.48 10.50 13.96
C ASP A 12 9.31 11.77 14.09
N ASP A 13 10.15 11.87 15.14
CA ASP A 13 11.04 13.00 15.34
C ASP A 13 12.00 13.17 14.15
N TYR A 14 12.15 14.42 13.69
CA TYR A 14 12.91 14.75 12.50
C TYR A 14 14.37 14.25 12.58
N TRP A 15 15.03 14.43 13.72
CA TRP A 15 16.42 14.03 13.91
C TRP A 15 16.56 12.52 14.01
N VAL A 16 15.58 11.84 14.62
CA VAL A 16 15.52 10.37 14.61
C VAL A 16 15.38 9.85 13.18
N ARG A 17 14.48 10.42 12.37
CA ARG A 17 14.31 10.02 10.96
C ARG A 17 15.56 10.30 10.13
N GLN A 18 16.20 11.45 10.32
CA GLN A 18 17.45 11.76 9.62
C GLN A 18 18.58 10.80 10.01
N PHE A 19 18.73 10.51 11.30
CA PHE A 19 19.68 9.50 11.77
C PHE A 19 19.40 8.12 11.17
N LEU A 20 18.14 7.71 11.07
CA LEU A 20 17.76 6.42 10.45
C LEU A 20 18.04 6.39 8.94
N LYS A 21 17.83 7.51 8.22
CA LYS A 21 18.23 7.66 6.81
C LYS A 21 19.73 7.44 6.65
N ASP A 22 20.53 8.10 7.48
CA ASP A 22 22.00 7.99 7.42
C ASP A 22 22.46 6.58 7.82
N ALA A 23 21.86 5.98 8.85
CA ALA A 23 22.14 4.61 9.27
C ALA A 23 21.82 3.60 8.16
N LEU A 24 20.76 3.82 7.39
CA LEU A 24 20.39 2.95 6.27
C LEU A 24 21.42 3.01 5.12
N LEU A 25 22.11 4.15 4.95
CA LEU A 25 23.19 4.30 3.97
C LEU A 25 24.51 3.68 4.44
N VAL A 26 24.81 3.75 5.73
CA VAL A 26 26.11 3.32 6.29
C VAL A 26 26.10 1.87 6.78
N VAL A 27 25.02 1.43 7.42
CA VAL A 27 24.86 0.10 8.03
C VAL A 27 23.46 -0.48 7.73
N PRO A 28 23.10 -0.71 6.45
CA PRO A 28 21.75 -1.09 6.05
C PRO A 28 21.24 -2.37 6.72
N ASP A 29 22.09 -3.38 6.88
CA ASP A 29 21.69 -4.64 7.55
C ASP A 29 21.26 -4.37 9.00
N SER A 30 22.02 -3.59 9.77
CA SER A 30 21.65 -3.24 11.16
C SER A 30 20.41 -2.36 11.25
N ALA A 31 20.21 -1.44 10.30
CA ALA A 31 19.01 -0.62 10.25
C ALA A 31 17.76 -1.45 9.91
N ILE A 32 17.87 -2.41 9.00
CA ILE A 32 16.76 -3.33 8.67
C ILE A 32 16.44 -4.25 9.83
N GLU A 33 17.45 -4.79 10.52
CA GLU A 33 17.23 -5.59 11.73
C GLU A 33 16.53 -4.79 12.84
N LEU A 34 16.84 -3.50 13.01
CA LEU A 34 16.07 -2.63 13.92
C LEU A 34 14.58 -2.63 13.57
N PHE A 35 14.21 -2.47 12.30
CA PHE A 35 12.78 -2.45 11.92
C PHE A 35 12.11 -3.82 12.07
N LYS A 36 12.82 -4.92 11.80
CA LYS A 36 12.34 -6.28 12.08
C LYS A 36 12.09 -6.48 13.58
N ASN A 37 13.02 -6.05 14.44
CA ASN A 37 12.87 -6.13 15.90
C ASN A 37 11.67 -5.31 16.40
N ARG A 38 11.48 -4.10 15.86
CA ARG A 38 10.32 -3.25 16.19
C ARG A 38 9.00 -3.86 15.72
N LEU A 39 8.96 -4.48 14.54
CA LEU A 39 7.79 -5.22 14.06
C LEU A 39 7.50 -6.46 14.93
N GLN A 40 8.53 -7.15 15.39
CA GLN A 40 8.36 -8.28 16.31
C GLN A 40 7.81 -7.84 17.67
N ARG A 41 8.12 -6.61 18.12
CA ARG A 41 7.60 -6.09 19.40
C ARG A 41 6.09 -5.84 19.39
N VAL A 42 5.51 -5.50 18.23
CA VAL A 42 4.05 -5.35 18.10
C VAL A 42 3.33 -6.68 17.91
N GLU A 43 4.06 -7.77 17.69
CA GLU A 43 3.48 -9.10 17.57
C GLU A 43 2.90 -9.54 18.93
N GLY A 44 1.57 -9.72 18.99
CA GLY A 44 0.88 -10.15 20.20
C GLY A 44 0.69 -9.07 21.27
N THR A 45 0.91 -7.78 20.95
CA THR A 45 0.57 -6.67 21.85
C THR A 45 -0.53 -5.80 21.28
N ASP A 46 -1.55 -5.48 22.08
CA ASP A 46 -2.63 -4.54 21.71
C ASP A 46 -2.22 -3.07 21.91
N ASN A 47 -0.91 -2.78 21.93
CA ASN A 47 -0.44 -1.42 22.13
C ASN A 47 -0.54 -0.61 20.84
N TRP A 48 -1.70 0.00 20.61
CA TRP A 48 -1.99 0.87 19.48
C TRP A 48 -1.12 2.12 19.40
N SER A 49 -0.49 2.52 20.51
CA SER A 49 0.30 3.75 20.58
C SER A 49 1.73 3.56 20.04
N TYR A 50 2.24 2.33 20.05
CA TYR A 50 3.54 1.97 19.50
C TYR A 50 3.48 1.80 17.97
N SER A 51 4.35 2.50 17.25
CA SER A 51 4.46 2.45 15.79
C SER A 51 5.85 1.96 15.38
N PRO A 52 5.99 0.77 14.73
CA PRO A 52 7.29 0.28 14.29
C PRO A 52 8.03 1.27 13.38
N LEU A 53 7.31 1.86 12.43
CA LEU A 53 7.73 3.02 11.66
C LEU A 53 6.50 3.64 11.01
N THR A 54 6.26 4.92 11.26
CA THR A 54 5.06 5.59 10.73
C THR A 54 5.22 5.88 9.24
N LYS A 55 4.14 5.60 8.49
CA LYS A 55 3.98 5.97 7.08
C LYS A 55 4.23 7.48 6.90
N PRO A 56 5.03 7.90 5.91
CA PRO A 56 5.30 9.29 5.67
C PRO A 56 4.04 10.04 5.20
N TYR A 57 3.84 11.26 5.70
CA TYR A 57 2.76 12.14 5.22
C TYR A 57 3.11 12.82 3.89
N LYS A 58 4.40 12.98 3.57
CA LYS A 58 4.88 13.57 2.31
C LYS A 58 5.73 12.57 1.54
N GLU A 59 5.67 12.62 0.21
CA GLU A 59 6.40 11.69 -0.67
C GLU A 59 7.93 11.66 -0.40
N ASN A 60 8.52 12.78 0.01
CA ASN A 60 9.96 12.90 0.26
C ASN A 60 10.42 12.46 1.68
N ASP A 61 9.50 11.99 2.53
CA ASP A 61 9.82 11.64 3.93
C ASP A 61 10.21 10.17 4.12
N SER A 62 10.31 9.39 3.04
CA SER A 62 10.81 8.01 3.10
C SER A 62 12.27 7.93 3.55
N LEU A 63 12.65 6.79 4.13
CA LEU A 63 14.03 6.56 4.59
C LEU A 63 15.01 6.23 3.45
N GLY A 64 14.51 5.95 2.24
CA GLY A 64 15.32 5.84 1.03
C GLY A 64 15.96 4.46 0.80
N LEU A 65 15.34 3.37 1.27
CA LEU A 65 15.87 2.00 1.10
C LEU A 65 16.19 1.66 -0.36
N LEU A 66 15.37 2.13 -1.30
CA LEU A 66 15.56 1.86 -2.73
C LEU A 66 16.82 2.52 -3.31
N LYS A 67 17.37 3.55 -2.64
CA LYS A 67 18.59 4.27 -3.03
C LYS A 67 19.87 3.67 -2.46
N VAL A 68 19.76 2.68 -1.56
CA VAL A 68 20.90 2.02 -0.93
C VAL A 68 21.52 1.01 -1.91
N ALA A 69 22.83 0.82 -1.83
CA ALA A 69 23.51 -0.27 -2.53
C ALA A 69 22.89 -1.62 -2.15
N ASP A 70 22.76 -2.54 -3.09
CA ASP A 70 22.12 -3.85 -2.87
C ASP A 70 20.69 -3.78 -2.31
N SER A 71 19.94 -2.71 -2.58
CA SER A 71 18.54 -2.54 -2.13
C SER A 71 17.65 -3.76 -2.46
N ALA A 72 17.95 -4.48 -3.54
CA ALA A 72 17.27 -5.72 -3.91
C ALA A 72 17.45 -6.83 -2.86
N ARG A 73 18.67 -7.03 -2.36
CA ARG A 73 18.99 -8.01 -1.31
C ARG A 73 18.28 -7.66 -0.01
N HIS A 74 18.32 -6.38 0.34
CA HIS A 74 17.71 -5.85 1.56
C HIS A 74 16.19 -5.97 1.55
N LEU A 75 15.54 -5.57 0.44
CA LEU A 75 14.10 -5.74 0.27
C LEU A 75 13.71 -7.23 0.33
N ARG A 76 14.44 -8.10 -0.36
CA ARG A 76 14.19 -9.54 -0.32
C ARG A 76 14.30 -10.10 1.11
N SER A 77 15.34 -9.74 1.85
CA SER A 77 15.48 -10.15 3.26
C SER A 77 14.30 -9.70 4.13
N LEU A 78 13.77 -8.50 3.88
CA LEU A 78 12.61 -7.98 4.60
C LEU A 78 11.32 -8.73 4.22
N LEU A 79 11.11 -9.04 2.94
CA LEU A 79 9.97 -9.83 2.46
C LEU A 79 10.02 -11.28 2.97
N ASP A 80 11.18 -11.92 2.93
CA ASP A 80 11.38 -13.29 3.41
C ASP A 80 11.14 -13.38 4.93
N TRP A 81 11.57 -12.38 5.69
CA TRP A 81 11.28 -12.29 7.13
C TRP A 81 9.76 -12.17 7.41
N ALA A 82 9.04 -11.39 6.59
CA ALA A 82 7.59 -11.26 6.72
C ALA A 82 6.85 -12.53 6.28
N LEU A 83 7.38 -13.26 5.30
CA LEU A 83 6.84 -14.52 4.83
C LEU A 83 6.75 -15.54 5.96
N GLU A 84 7.80 -15.65 6.79
CA GLU A 84 7.83 -16.50 7.99
C GLU A 84 6.67 -16.21 8.95
N ARG A 85 6.18 -14.97 8.95
CA ARG A 85 5.13 -14.44 9.85
C ARG A 85 3.79 -14.17 9.15
N ALA A 86 3.61 -14.64 7.91
CA ALA A 86 2.45 -14.30 7.08
C ALA A 86 1.07 -14.72 7.65
N ASN A 87 1.05 -15.54 8.70
CA ASN A 87 -0.20 -15.94 9.37
C ASN A 87 -0.63 -14.96 10.49
N ALA A 88 0.24 -14.05 10.93
CA ALA A 88 -0.06 -13.04 11.94
C ALA A 88 -0.60 -11.74 11.28
N SER A 89 -1.91 -11.51 11.37
CA SER A 89 -2.60 -10.42 10.65
C SER A 89 -2.18 -9.02 11.11
N THR A 90 -1.99 -8.79 12.41
CA THR A 90 -1.56 -7.51 12.99
C THR A 90 -0.15 -7.13 12.55
N THR A 91 0.79 -8.08 12.58
CA THR A 91 2.17 -7.87 12.12
C THR A 91 2.23 -7.50 10.64
N LEU A 92 1.44 -8.17 9.79
CA LEU A 92 1.40 -7.86 8.37
C LEU A 92 0.85 -6.46 8.06
N HIS A 93 -0.16 -5.98 8.79
CA HIS A 93 -0.64 -4.63 8.56
C HIS A 93 0.45 -3.59 8.83
N ARG A 94 1.15 -3.70 9.98
CA ARG A 94 2.28 -2.83 10.33
C ARG A 94 3.47 -2.99 9.38
N PHE A 95 3.66 -4.19 8.83
CA PHE A 95 4.70 -4.45 7.84
C PHE A 95 4.54 -3.58 6.60
N GLY A 96 3.33 -3.45 6.06
CA GLY A 96 3.06 -2.56 4.93
C GLY A 96 3.48 -1.11 5.21
N GLU A 97 3.15 -0.60 6.40
CA GLU A 97 3.49 0.77 6.82
C GLU A 97 5.02 0.98 6.88
N VAL A 98 5.74 -0.01 7.42
CA VAL A 98 7.20 -0.01 7.45
C VAL A 98 7.78 -0.01 6.04
N VAL A 99 7.25 -0.83 5.13
CA VAL A 99 7.75 -0.92 3.75
C VAL A 99 7.57 0.41 3.00
N VAL A 100 6.40 1.05 3.08
CA VAL A 100 6.19 2.36 2.44
C VAL A 100 7.04 3.45 3.11
N ALA A 101 7.26 3.39 4.42
CA ALA A 101 8.13 4.35 5.10
C ALA A 101 9.61 4.18 4.75
N LEU A 102 10.05 2.95 4.45
CA LEU A 102 11.40 2.68 3.96
C LEU A 102 11.58 3.05 2.49
N CYS A 103 10.63 2.67 1.64
CA CYS A 103 10.77 2.71 0.19
C CYS A 103 10.21 4.00 -0.44
N GLY A 104 9.26 4.66 0.23
CA GLY A 104 8.51 5.79 -0.33
C GLY A 104 7.50 5.36 -1.37
N LYS A 105 7.21 6.24 -2.34
CA LYS A 105 6.34 5.93 -3.48
C LYS A 105 6.97 4.78 -4.27
N TYR A 106 6.17 3.74 -4.51
CA TYR A 106 6.60 2.57 -5.27
C TYR A 106 6.81 2.92 -6.75
N ASP A 107 8.01 2.66 -7.26
CA ASP A 107 8.35 2.79 -8.67
C ASP A 107 8.16 1.45 -9.41
N GLN A 108 8.23 1.48 -10.74
CA GLN A 108 8.11 0.26 -11.56
C GLN A 108 9.10 -0.83 -11.14
N ALA A 109 10.34 -0.47 -10.83
CA ALA A 109 11.38 -1.44 -10.46
C ALA A 109 11.07 -2.17 -9.16
N PHE A 110 10.51 -1.48 -8.17
CA PHE A 110 10.02 -2.08 -6.92
C PHE A 110 8.80 -2.98 -7.18
N LEU A 111 7.84 -2.50 -7.97
CA LEU A 111 6.63 -3.23 -8.30
C LEU A 111 6.93 -4.54 -9.06
N ASP A 112 7.84 -4.51 -10.04
CA ASP A 112 8.29 -5.69 -10.77
C ASP A 112 8.95 -6.72 -9.85
N ARG A 113 9.73 -6.26 -8.85
CA ARG A 113 10.33 -7.13 -7.84
C ARG A 113 9.27 -7.81 -6.97
N LEU A 114 8.19 -7.13 -6.61
CA LEU A 114 7.08 -7.74 -5.88
C LEU A 114 6.37 -8.82 -6.71
N VAL A 115 6.10 -8.55 -7.99
CA VAL A 115 5.51 -9.55 -8.89
C VAL A 115 6.43 -10.76 -8.99
N HIS A 116 7.72 -10.55 -9.26
CA HIS A 116 8.69 -11.62 -9.41
C HIS A 116 8.88 -12.43 -8.11
N TRP A 117 8.89 -11.77 -6.95
CA TRP A 117 9.03 -12.44 -5.66
C TRP A 117 7.78 -13.27 -5.30
N MET A 118 6.59 -12.81 -5.70
CA MET A 118 5.34 -13.54 -5.47
C MET A 118 5.11 -14.67 -6.48
N ALA A 119 5.58 -14.51 -7.72
CA ALA A 119 5.37 -15.46 -8.80
C ALA A 119 5.94 -16.85 -8.44
N GLY A 120 5.10 -17.89 -8.56
CA GLY A 120 5.47 -19.26 -8.17
C GLY A 120 5.50 -19.50 -6.66
N GLY A 121 5.09 -18.52 -5.85
CA GLY A 121 4.96 -18.64 -4.41
C GLY A 121 3.66 -19.31 -3.95
N SER A 122 3.38 -19.16 -2.66
CA SER A 122 2.19 -19.69 -1.98
C SER A 122 1.23 -18.59 -1.52
N ASP A 123 0.07 -18.93 -0.95
CA ASP A 123 -0.87 -17.95 -0.36
C ASP A 123 -0.18 -17.00 0.64
N ARG A 124 0.84 -17.49 1.36
CA ARG A 124 1.65 -16.66 2.27
C ARG A 124 2.39 -15.53 1.56
N HIS A 125 2.87 -15.76 0.33
CA HIS A 125 3.50 -14.71 -0.48
C HIS A 125 2.46 -13.66 -0.88
N ALA A 126 1.28 -14.09 -1.32
CA ALA A 126 0.18 -13.19 -1.65
C ALA A 126 -0.25 -12.34 -0.45
N ARG A 127 -0.24 -12.89 0.78
CA ARG A 127 -0.51 -12.12 2.01
C ARG A 127 0.51 -11.01 2.26
N VAL A 128 1.79 -11.32 2.12
CA VAL A 128 2.86 -10.32 2.29
C VAL A 128 2.76 -9.23 1.23
N VAL A 129 2.60 -9.59 -0.05
CA VAL A 129 2.47 -8.61 -1.13
C VAL A 129 1.20 -7.77 -0.95
N ALA A 130 0.07 -8.38 -0.59
CA ALA A 130 -1.15 -7.64 -0.32
C ALA A 130 -0.96 -6.61 0.81
N ALA A 131 -0.23 -6.95 1.87
CA ALA A 131 0.07 -6.01 2.94
C ALA A 131 0.89 -4.80 2.46
N VAL A 132 1.88 -5.03 1.58
CA VAL A 132 2.68 -3.96 0.98
C VAL A 132 1.85 -3.09 0.04
N LEU A 133 1.03 -3.70 -0.81
CA LEU A 133 0.22 -2.99 -1.81
C LEU A 133 -0.92 -2.19 -1.19
N ARG A 134 -1.44 -2.60 -0.04
CA ARG A 134 -2.45 -1.84 0.70
C ARG A 134 -1.95 -0.43 1.05
N GLU A 135 -0.64 -0.28 1.23
CA GLU A 135 -0.01 0.99 1.59
C GLU A 135 0.53 1.78 0.39
N ALA A 136 0.30 1.30 -0.83
CA ALA A 136 0.68 2.00 -2.05
C ALA A 136 0.02 3.38 -2.17
N HIS A 137 0.54 4.20 -3.08
CA HIS A 137 -0.08 5.46 -3.47
C HIS A 137 -1.39 5.20 -4.21
N SER A 138 -2.36 6.10 -4.06
CA SER A 138 -3.71 5.95 -4.62
C SER A 138 -3.71 5.92 -6.15
N GLU A 139 -2.67 6.46 -6.79
CA GLU A 139 -2.57 6.51 -8.24
C GLU A 139 -2.05 5.21 -8.88
N ILE A 140 -1.71 4.18 -8.09
CA ILE A 140 -1.04 2.97 -8.60
C ILE A 140 -1.77 2.30 -9.76
N VAL A 141 -3.11 2.31 -9.76
CA VAL A 141 -3.92 1.72 -10.84
C VAL A 141 -3.87 2.52 -12.13
N PHE A 142 -3.65 3.83 -12.04
CA PHE A 142 -3.51 4.73 -13.21
C PHE A 142 -2.09 4.73 -13.74
N ASP A 143 -1.10 4.83 -12.83
CA ASP A 143 0.31 5.00 -13.16
C ASP A 143 0.91 3.68 -13.66
N TYR A 144 0.42 2.53 -13.15
CA TYR A 144 1.02 1.21 -13.41
C TYR A 144 -0.02 0.11 -13.78
N PRO A 145 -0.85 0.29 -14.83
CA PRO A 145 -1.88 -0.68 -15.21
C PRO A 145 -1.32 -2.05 -15.60
N HIS A 146 -0.15 -2.09 -16.24
CA HIS A 146 0.53 -3.35 -16.58
C HIS A 146 0.97 -4.14 -15.34
N PHE A 147 1.42 -3.44 -14.29
CA PHE A 147 1.74 -4.08 -13.01
C PHE A 147 0.49 -4.69 -12.38
N VAL A 148 -0.65 -3.97 -12.38
CA VAL A 148 -1.92 -4.47 -11.82
C VAL A 148 -2.34 -5.79 -12.48
N GLY A 149 -2.29 -5.86 -13.82
CA GLY A 149 -2.57 -7.10 -14.55
C GLY A 149 -1.57 -8.21 -14.20
N SER A 150 -0.29 -7.88 -14.11
CA SER A 150 0.79 -8.85 -13.83
C SER A 150 0.68 -9.43 -12.42
N VAL A 151 0.42 -8.60 -11.40
CA VAL A 151 0.31 -9.05 -10.01
C VAL A 151 -0.96 -9.89 -9.80
N LEU A 152 -2.07 -9.55 -10.44
CA LEU A 152 -3.30 -10.33 -10.35
C LEU A 152 -3.20 -11.65 -11.12
N THR A 153 -2.47 -11.67 -12.24
CA THR A 153 -2.13 -12.92 -12.95
C THR A 153 -1.27 -13.83 -12.09
N ALA A 154 -0.23 -13.29 -11.44
CA ALA A 154 0.60 -14.04 -10.51
C ALA A 154 -0.21 -14.55 -9.30
N ALA A 155 -1.13 -13.75 -8.76
CA ALA A 155 -2.04 -14.16 -7.69
C ALA A 155 -3.01 -15.26 -8.16
N HIS A 156 -3.50 -15.18 -9.39
CA HIS A 156 -4.38 -16.18 -9.97
C HIS A 156 -3.73 -17.56 -10.06
N ALA A 157 -2.43 -17.61 -10.39
CA ALA A 157 -1.66 -18.85 -10.37
C ALA A 157 -1.52 -19.46 -8.95
N ILE A 158 -1.62 -18.65 -7.89
CA ILE A 158 -1.60 -19.11 -6.49
C ILE A 158 -2.99 -19.62 -6.07
N GLY A 159 -4.06 -18.90 -6.44
CA GLY A 159 -5.44 -19.29 -6.17
C GLY A 159 -6.41 -18.12 -6.02
N ARG A 160 -7.70 -18.44 -5.90
CA ARG A 160 -8.77 -17.44 -5.81
C ARG A 160 -8.61 -16.49 -4.62
N ASP A 161 -8.31 -17.03 -3.44
CA ASP A 161 -8.13 -16.22 -2.22
C ASP A 161 -6.97 -15.22 -2.34
N ALA A 162 -5.92 -15.56 -3.10
CA ALA A 162 -4.81 -14.66 -3.39
C ALA A 162 -5.25 -13.50 -4.30
N VAL A 163 -6.04 -13.80 -5.35
CA VAL A 163 -6.60 -12.76 -6.25
C VAL A 163 -7.50 -11.80 -5.48
N GLU A 164 -8.41 -12.33 -4.65
CA GLU A 164 -9.33 -11.53 -3.85
C GLU A 164 -8.54 -10.61 -2.90
N ARG A 165 -7.52 -11.14 -2.24
CA ARG A 165 -6.70 -10.37 -1.29
C ARG A 165 -5.90 -9.26 -1.96
N ILE A 166 -5.24 -9.55 -3.08
CA ILE A 166 -4.48 -8.54 -3.83
C ILE A 166 -5.42 -7.48 -4.38
N SER A 167 -6.56 -7.89 -4.95
CA SER A 167 -7.60 -6.97 -5.42
C SER A 167 -8.11 -6.07 -4.29
N SER A 168 -8.40 -6.63 -3.11
CA SER A 168 -8.87 -5.87 -1.95
C SER A 168 -7.83 -4.84 -1.49
N SER A 169 -6.55 -5.23 -1.40
CA SER A 169 -5.48 -4.29 -1.06
C SER A 169 -5.31 -3.17 -2.08
N LEU A 170 -5.34 -3.48 -3.37
CA LEU A 170 -5.27 -2.46 -4.44
C LEU A 170 -6.47 -1.53 -4.41
N HIS A 171 -7.67 -2.07 -4.17
CA HIS A 171 -8.88 -1.27 -3.99
C HIS A 171 -8.73 -0.31 -2.81
N ILE A 172 -8.30 -0.81 -1.64
CA ILE A 172 -8.07 0.01 -0.46
C ILE A 172 -7.06 1.11 -0.76
N ALA A 173 -5.90 0.77 -1.34
CA ALA A 173 -4.87 1.77 -1.67
C ALA A 173 -5.42 2.86 -2.59
N THR A 174 -6.13 2.47 -3.65
CA THR A 174 -6.72 3.39 -4.64
C THR A 174 -7.77 4.31 -4.03
N CYS A 175 -8.63 3.75 -3.18
CA CYS A 175 -9.74 4.50 -2.57
C CYS A 175 -9.33 5.27 -1.31
N SER A 176 -8.19 4.94 -0.71
CA SER A 176 -7.62 5.63 0.44
C SER A 176 -6.85 6.87 0.00
N GLY A 177 -7.00 7.96 0.74
CA GLY A 177 -6.31 9.22 0.44
C GLY A 177 -7.13 10.43 0.84
N VAL A 178 -6.47 11.59 0.91
CA VAL A 178 -7.17 12.86 1.09
C VAL A 178 -7.87 13.19 -0.21
N ARG A 179 -9.18 13.43 -0.12
CA ARG A 179 -10.01 13.87 -1.25
C ARG A 179 -10.43 15.31 -0.99
N SER A 180 -10.43 16.13 -2.03
CA SER A 180 -10.89 17.50 -1.94
C SER A 180 -11.74 17.83 -3.16
N ALA A 181 -12.93 18.35 -2.92
CA ALA A 181 -13.83 18.84 -3.95
C ALA A 181 -14.23 20.27 -3.64
N THR A 182 -14.68 20.95 -4.69
CA THR A 182 -15.56 22.11 -4.56
C THR A 182 -16.91 21.62 -4.01
N PRO A 183 -17.50 22.29 -3.00
CA PRO A 183 -18.83 21.94 -2.52
C PRO A 183 -19.84 21.82 -3.67
N GLY A 184 -20.63 20.75 -3.67
CA GLY A 184 -21.64 20.49 -4.70
C GLY A 184 -21.10 19.92 -6.02
N GLU A 185 -19.81 19.61 -6.14
CA GLU A 185 -19.24 18.92 -7.30
C GLU A 185 -18.68 17.55 -6.87
N PRO A 186 -18.72 16.52 -7.75
CA PRO A 186 -18.10 15.24 -7.44
C PRO A 186 -16.59 15.36 -7.18
N PHE A 187 -16.05 14.48 -6.34
CA PHE A 187 -14.59 14.42 -6.15
C PHE A 187 -13.89 14.17 -7.49
N PRO A 188 -12.91 15.00 -7.91
CA PRO A 188 -12.15 14.78 -9.13
C PRO A 188 -11.53 13.38 -9.21
N GLU A 189 -11.17 12.81 -8.06
CA GLU A 189 -10.64 11.46 -7.92
C GLU A 189 -11.66 10.39 -8.32
N ASP A 190 -12.94 10.54 -7.93
CA ASP A 190 -14.00 9.59 -8.27
C ASP A 190 -14.33 9.67 -9.77
N VAL A 191 -14.37 10.87 -10.36
CA VAL A 191 -14.57 11.06 -11.81
C VAL A 191 -13.43 10.43 -12.62
N ARG A 192 -12.18 10.66 -12.18
CA ARG A 192 -11.00 10.04 -12.81
C ARG A 192 -11.05 8.52 -12.70
N LEU A 193 -11.43 7.99 -11.53
CA LEU A 193 -11.53 6.55 -11.29
C LEU A 193 -12.64 5.90 -12.12
N GLU A 194 -13.81 6.53 -12.22
CA GLU A 194 -14.91 6.07 -13.08
C GLU A 194 -14.46 5.94 -14.53
N LYS A 195 -13.86 7.00 -15.07
CA LYS A 195 -13.37 7.02 -16.45
C LYS A 195 -12.35 5.91 -16.70
N HIS A 196 -11.31 5.86 -15.87
CA HIS A 196 -10.24 4.88 -16.04
C HIS A 196 -10.72 3.44 -15.89
N ALA A 197 -11.53 3.15 -14.87
CA ALA A 197 -12.06 1.81 -14.67
C ALA A 197 -12.97 1.37 -15.83
N SER A 198 -13.76 2.30 -16.39
CA SER A 198 -14.59 2.03 -17.58
C SER A 198 -13.75 1.73 -18.81
N GLU A 199 -12.68 2.50 -19.05
CA GLU A 199 -11.73 2.27 -20.14
C GLU A 199 -11.06 0.89 -19.99
N MET A 200 -10.57 0.54 -18.81
CA MET A 200 -9.95 -0.76 -18.55
C MET A 200 -10.94 -1.91 -18.79
N LEU A 201 -12.16 -1.83 -18.25
CA LEU A 201 -13.19 -2.86 -18.45
C LEU A 201 -13.61 -3.05 -19.91
N SER A 202 -13.48 -2.03 -20.75
CA SER A 202 -13.75 -2.16 -22.19
C SER A 202 -12.71 -3.02 -22.93
N THR A 203 -11.51 -3.16 -22.35
CA THR A 203 -10.41 -3.93 -22.93
C THR A 203 -10.26 -5.32 -22.32
N LEU A 204 -10.74 -5.51 -21.08
CA LEU A 204 -10.58 -6.75 -20.33
C LEU A 204 -11.67 -7.76 -20.65
N SER A 205 -11.26 -9.03 -20.79
CA SER A 205 -12.21 -10.15 -20.77
C SER A 205 -12.79 -10.33 -19.37
N ARG A 206 -14.03 -10.81 -19.27
CA ARG A 206 -14.64 -11.18 -17.98
C ARG A 206 -13.90 -12.29 -17.23
N TRP A 207 -13.05 -13.03 -17.93
CA TRP A 207 -12.20 -14.08 -17.36
C TRP A 207 -10.82 -13.57 -16.94
N ASP A 208 -10.51 -12.30 -17.21
CA ASP A 208 -9.26 -11.70 -16.80
C ASP A 208 -9.23 -11.53 -15.27
N PRO A 209 -8.15 -11.94 -14.58
CA PRO A 209 -8.02 -11.76 -13.13
C PRO A 209 -8.17 -10.31 -12.65
N ALA A 210 -7.93 -9.31 -13.50
CA ALA A 210 -8.09 -7.90 -13.18
C ALA A 210 -9.53 -7.38 -13.31
N TYR A 211 -10.42 -8.12 -13.97
CA TYR A 211 -11.78 -7.66 -14.26
C TYR A 211 -12.54 -7.28 -12.98
N ASP A 212 -12.53 -8.14 -11.97
CA ASP A 212 -13.31 -7.92 -10.74
C ASP A 212 -12.79 -6.73 -9.91
N LEU A 213 -11.48 -6.46 -9.95
CA LEU A 213 -10.89 -5.27 -9.33
C LEU A 213 -11.45 -4.01 -10.00
N TYR A 214 -11.31 -3.88 -11.32
CA TYR A 214 -11.77 -2.68 -12.03
C TYR A 214 -13.29 -2.52 -11.98
N ALA A 215 -14.05 -3.62 -12.00
CA ALA A 215 -15.50 -3.57 -11.78
C ALA A 215 -15.84 -3.08 -10.36
N GLY A 216 -15.07 -3.48 -9.35
CA GLY A 216 -15.18 -3.00 -7.99
C GLY A 216 -14.88 -1.50 -7.86
N LEU A 217 -13.78 -1.04 -8.46
CA LEU A 217 -13.39 0.37 -8.48
C LEU A 217 -14.44 1.25 -9.18
N LEU A 218 -14.99 0.79 -10.32
CA LEU A 218 -16.05 1.49 -11.03
C LEU A 218 -17.31 1.65 -10.16
N ARG A 219 -17.69 0.61 -9.41
CA ARG A 219 -18.83 0.68 -8.48
C ARG A 219 -18.56 1.68 -7.36
N SER A 220 -17.37 1.67 -6.76
CA SER A 220 -17.00 2.60 -5.70
C SER A 220 -17.03 4.05 -6.19
N ALA A 221 -16.47 4.33 -7.37
CA ALA A 221 -16.47 5.66 -7.98
C ALA A 221 -17.91 6.16 -8.23
N LYS A 222 -18.76 5.35 -8.85
CA LYS A 222 -20.16 5.71 -9.11
C LYS A 222 -20.96 5.96 -7.83
N SER A 223 -20.75 5.14 -6.79
CA SER A 223 -21.37 5.35 -5.50
C SER A 223 -20.92 6.67 -4.84
N GLY A 224 -19.65 7.03 -4.97
CA GLY A 224 -19.12 8.32 -4.50
C GLY A 224 -19.80 9.50 -5.19
N ILE A 225 -19.84 9.46 -6.53
CA ILE A 225 -20.48 10.48 -7.38
C ILE A 225 -21.96 10.67 -7.04
N GLU A 226 -22.70 9.57 -6.91
CA GLU A 226 -24.12 9.62 -6.59
C GLU A 226 -24.37 10.15 -5.17
N TRP A 227 -23.52 9.81 -4.20
CA TRP A 227 -23.63 10.34 -2.83
C TRP A 227 -23.41 11.86 -2.81
N GLN A 228 -22.41 12.37 -3.52
CA GLN A 228 -22.14 13.81 -3.64
C GLN A 228 -23.29 14.56 -4.31
N ARG A 229 -23.90 13.97 -5.35
CA ARG A 229 -25.06 14.57 -6.03
C ARG A 229 -26.24 14.75 -5.09
N ARG A 230 -26.51 13.76 -4.23
CA ARG A 230 -27.59 13.83 -3.23
C ARG A 230 -27.30 14.85 -2.14
N GLU A 231 -26.04 14.98 -1.72
CA GLU A 231 -25.63 15.98 -0.74
C GLU A 231 -25.85 17.40 -1.28
N LYS A 232 -25.50 17.65 -2.56
CA LYS A 232 -25.81 18.91 -3.25
C LYS A 232 -27.30 19.21 -3.29
N GLU A 233 -28.10 18.25 -3.75
CA GLU A 233 -29.56 18.38 -3.85
C GLU A 233 -30.21 18.70 -2.49
N ALA A 234 -29.67 18.16 -1.39
CA ALA A 234 -30.14 18.46 -0.03
C ALA A 234 -29.76 19.88 0.43
N MET A 235 -28.53 20.32 0.16
CA MET A 235 -28.09 21.69 0.50
C MET A 235 -28.88 22.75 -0.28
N ASP A 236 -29.09 22.55 -1.59
CA ASP A 236 -29.86 23.47 -2.42
C ASP A 236 -31.32 23.58 -1.93
N ALA A 237 -31.90 22.51 -1.39
CA ALA A 237 -33.25 22.50 -0.82
C ALA A 237 -33.34 23.21 0.54
N GLU A 238 -32.28 23.21 1.35
CA GLU A 238 -32.20 23.92 2.64
C GLU A 238 -31.98 25.43 2.45
N ASP A 239 -31.30 25.86 1.39
CA ASP A 239 -31.09 27.27 1.04
C ASP A 239 -32.34 27.95 0.43
N GLU A 240 -33.33 27.16 0.00
CA GLU A 240 -34.60 27.63 -0.58
C GLU A 240 -35.76 27.79 0.46
N GLU A 241 -35.55 27.38 1.73
CA GLU A 241 -36.50 27.56 2.86
C GLU A 241 -36.21 28.80 3.73
#